data_AF-A0A8J3JXN4-F1
#
_entry.id   AF-A0A8J3JXN4-F1
#
_cell.length_a   1.000
_cell.length_b   1.000
_cell.length_c   1.000
_cell.angle_alpha   90.00
_cell.angle_beta   90.00
_cell.angle_gamma   90.00
#
_symmetry.space_group_name_H-M   'P 1'
#
loop_
_entity.id
_entity.type
_entity.pdbx_description
1 polymer ?
#
loop_
_entity_poly.entity_id
_entity_poly.type
_entity_poly.pdbx_seq_one_letter_code
_entity_poly.pdbx_strand_id
1 'polypeptide(L)'
;MAPAKSAKAASPDALVSSPADGISLPEPLRTRMQQRFGFDLSTVSIHARGADAAAAHALGAAAVTVGRHIVFAQGTYAPETATGQRLIAHELTHVVQNARFGAGPPRISAATDTAEREAERLSNSDAGTVREAPTAAVARQSAPATAPPPNRVQENIPPVFAVFANPVAATPAGAPAAFDAYKALAADDKEKALKWAHSTGRLKLVLAALGPVRAAEPKYADIVHGILRWIEETETRKTTGKTDAEMAKVQATFIKAQPSAPPGWGGTTQTRWAGLLPAARRDWADRGLKAIAAMVSYAHGAAPELGLTAGSFELNFDLMDTLSLGSLAAVGSAPGKNVTIGFEFVALVEVDPAYALSTVVHELAGHPMYDEASGASTYSANYAAKLYSAAAAQVPSVADPHGNETFGYWQSEIYSLLKEIPYWRAVLPAHAAKRLDLPGPATTAAATAYDPRSEIPGVLQSIRDNWEPSLVNGLVRGFYQRVANDPSMRRESVTEFENIVRQVFPAADAAVILK
;
A
#
# COMPACT_ATOMS: atom_id res chain seq x y z
N MET A 1 10.37 38.55 7.17
CA MET A 1 10.34 37.57 6.06
C MET A 1 11.54 37.85 5.17
N ALA A 2 12.51 36.94 5.13
CA ALA A 2 13.63 37.00 4.17
C ALA A 2 13.22 36.28 2.87
N PRO A 3 13.68 36.71 1.69
CA PRO A 3 13.35 36.06 0.42
C PRO A 3 14.07 34.70 0.29
N ALA A 4 13.36 33.74 -0.29
CA ALA A 4 13.86 32.39 -0.55
C ALA A 4 15.11 32.43 -1.46
N LYS A 5 16.15 31.70 -1.04
CA LYS A 5 17.39 31.52 -1.81
C LYS A 5 17.10 30.79 -3.12
N SER A 6 17.58 31.36 -4.22
CA SER A 6 17.64 30.80 -5.57
C SER A 6 18.26 29.40 -5.60
N ALA A 7 17.57 28.44 -6.23
CA ALA A 7 18.06 27.10 -6.47
C ALA A 7 19.33 27.13 -7.34
N LYS A 8 20.42 26.54 -6.83
CA LYS A 8 21.69 26.38 -7.54
C LYS A 8 21.46 25.42 -8.72
N ALA A 9 21.81 25.84 -9.94
CA ALA A 9 21.63 25.06 -11.16
C ALA A 9 22.28 23.67 -11.05
N ALA A 10 21.52 22.61 -11.32
CA ALA A 10 22.06 21.26 -11.47
C ALA A 10 23.06 21.25 -12.64
N SER A 11 24.25 20.66 -12.43
CA SER A 11 25.23 20.51 -13.51
C SER A 11 24.74 19.46 -14.52
N PRO A 12 24.92 19.66 -15.84
CA PRO A 12 24.49 18.71 -16.87
C PRO A 12 24.99 17.27 -16.64
N ASP A 13 26.19 17.12 -16.08
CA ASP A 13 26.82 15.84 -15.75
C ASP A 13 26.11 15.04 -14.65
N ALA A 14 25.24 15.69 -13.84
CA ALA A 14 24.49 15.04 -12.77
C ALA A 14 23.13 14.47 -13.23
N LEU A 15 22.71 14.74 -14.47
CA LEU A 15 21.42 14.29 -15.03
C LEU A 15 21.49 12.96 -15.77
N VAL A 16 22.70 12.55 -16.18
CA VAL A 16 22.97 11.28 -16.85
C VAL A 16 24.03 10.56 -16.02
N SER A 17 23.58 9.73 -15.08
CA SER A 17 24.45 9.10 -14.07
C SER A 17 25.43 8.11 -14.70
N SER A 18 25.03 7.48 -15.82
CA SER A 18 25.82 6.54 -16.61
C SER A 18 25.49 6.69 -18.11
N PRO A 19 26.31 7.38 -18.91
CA PRO A 19 26.06 7.55 -20.36
C PRO A 19 25.95 6.24 -21.15
N ALA A 20 26.53 5.14 -20.65
CA ALA A 20 26.52 3.82 -21.27
C ALA A 20 25.20 3.03 -21.09
N ASP A 21 24.36 3.42 -20.13
CA ASP A 21 23.14 2.67 -19.75
C ASP A 21 21.89 3.10 -20.54
N GLY A 22 22.03 4.09 -21.43
CA GLY A 22 20.94 4.56 -22.27
C GLY A 22 20.59 3.57 -23.38
N ILE A 23 19.30 3.46 -23.69
CA ILE A 23 18.82 2.61 -24.80
C ILE A 23 18.68 3.43 -26.08
N SER A 24 18.93 2.82 -27.24
CA SER A 24 18.64 3.45 -28.52
C SER A 24 17.14 3.58 -28.76
N LEU A 25 16.74 4.55 -29.59
CA LEU A 25 15.36 4.63 -30.09
C LEU A 25 14.98 3.33 -30.82
N PRO A 26 13.73 2.85 -30.67
CA PRO A 26 13.21 1.72 -31.44
C PRO A 26 13.37 1.95 -32.94
N GLU A 27 13.81 0.94 -33.69
CA GLU A 27 14.23 1.13 -35.09
C GLU A 27 13.15 1.74 -36.02
N PRO A 28 11.87 1.32 -35.95
CA PRO A 28 10.81 1.95 -36.75
C PRO A 28 10.62 3.44 -36.42
N LEU A 29 10.73 3.79 -35.14
CA LEU A 29 10.59 5.17 -34.67
C LEU A 29 11.81 6.01 -35.08
N ARG A 30 13.01 5.46 -34.91
CA ARG A 30 14.26 6.10 -35.32
C ARG A 30 14.26 6.41 -36.80
N THR A 31 13.96 5.44 -37.65
CA THR A 31 13.92 5.61 -39.11
C THR A 31 12.97 6.73 -39.52
N ARG A 32 11.76 6.74 -38.97
CA ARG A 32 10.76 7.76 -39.26
C ARG A 32 11.20 9.16 -38.80
N MET A 33 11.80 9.28 -37.61
CA MET A 33 12.29 10.56 -37.10
C MET A 33 13.52 11.05 -37.87
N GLN A 34 14.41 10.16 -38.32
CA GLN A 34 15.55 10.52 -39.17
C GLN A 34 15.08 11.10 -40.51
N GLN A 35 14.05 10.51 -41.12
CA GLN A 35 13.44 11.05 -42.34
C GLN A 35 12.80 12.43 -42.10
N ARG A 36 12.10 12.60 -40.97
CA ARG A 36 11.45 13.85 -40.58
C ARG A 36 12.42 15.01 -40.36
N PHE A 37 13.54 14.76 -39.70
CA PHE A 37 14.53 15.79 -39.34
C PHE A 37 15.70 15.92 -40.33
N GLY A 38 15.89 14.93 -41.22
CA GLY A 38 17.05 14.85 -42.11
C GLY A 38 18.37 14.81 -41.34
N PHE A 39 18.40 14.09 -40.21
CA PHE A 39 19.54 14.04 -39.29
C PHE A 39 19.73 12.60 -38.79
N ASP A 40 20.98 12.17 -38.58
CA ASP A 40 21.29 10.84 -38.04
C ASP A 40 20.99 10.78 -36.53
N LEU A 41 20.08 9.89 -36.13
CA LEU A 41 19.66 9.72 -34.74
C LEU A 41 20.20 8.41 -34.14
N SER A 42 21.13 7.74 -34.83
CA SER A 42 21.76 6.49 -34.37
C SER A 42 22.52 6.66 -33.06
N THR A 43 23.04 7.87 -32.80
CA THR A 43 23.83 8.20 -31.60
C THR A 43 22.99 8.70 -30.42
N VAL A 44 21.65 8.70 -30.52
CA VAL A 44 20.77 9.17 -29.45
C VAL A 44 20.54 8.09 -28.41
N SER A 45 20.69 8.46 -27.14
CA SER A 45 20.49 7.57 -25.99
C SER A 45 19.32 8.05 -25.14
N ILE A 46 18.36 7.15 -24.89
CA ILE A 46 17.17 7.40 -24.08
C ILE A 46 17.37 6.82 -22.69
N HIS A 47 17.08 7.62 -21.67
CA HIS A 47 17.10 7.23 -20.26
C HIS A 47 15.69 7.42 -19.68
N ALA A 48 15.05 6.36 -19.21
CA ALA A 48 13.65 6.42 -18.78
C ALA A 48 13.35 5.64 -17.48
N ARG A 49 14.39 5.23 -16.74
CA ARG A 49 14.29 4.41 -15.53
C ARG A 49 15.34 4.85 -14.50
N GLY A 50 15.20 4.33 -13.28
CA GLY A 50 16.20 4.48 -12.22
C GLY A 50 16.44 5.94 -11.78
N ALA A 51 17.68 6.27 -11.46
CA ALA A 51 18.09 7.57 -10.94
C ALA A 51 17.87 8.72 -11.95
N ASP A 52 18.07 8.46 -13.24
CA ASP A 52 17.94 9.49 -14.28
C ASP A 52 16.46 9.94 -14.44
N ALA A 53 15.51 9.00 -14.38
CA ALA A 53 14.08 9.33 -14.39
C ALA A 53 13.63 10.14 -13.16
N ALA A 54 14.24 9.89 -12.00
CA ALA A 54 14.00 10.67 -10.78
C ALA A 54 14.59 12.09 -10.90
N ALA A 55 15.71 12.25 -11.61
CA ALA A 55 16.35 13.54 -11.84
C ALA A 55 15.51 14.45 -12.75
N ALA A 56 14.93 13.91 -13.83
CA ALA A 56 13.99 14.66 -14.68
C ALA A 56 12.73 15.10 -13.89
N HIS A 57 12.20 14.23 -13.02
CA HIS A 57 11.09 14.57 -12.13
C HIS A 57 11.45 15.68 -11.13
N ALA A 58 12.64 15.63 -10.53
CA ALA A 58 13.12 16.66 -9.60
C ALA A 58 13.27 18.05 -10.25
N LEU A 59 13.45 18.11 -11.57
CA LEU A 59 13.46 19.35 -12.36
C LEU A 59 12.07 19.84 -12.77
N GLY A 60 11.00 19.12 -12.39
CA GLY A 60 9.63 19.41 -12.80
C GLY A 60 9.43 19.29 -14.30
N ALA A 61 10.19 18.40 -14.96
CA ALA A 61 10.17 18.23 -16.41
C ALA A 61 9.54 16.87 -16.79
N ALA A 62 8.82 16.84 -17.90
CA ALA A 62 8.35 15.59 -18.51
C ALA A 62 9.53 14.86 -19.18
N ALA A 63 10.40 15.60 -19.84
CA ALA A 63 11.67 15.11 -20.34
C ALA A 63 12.71 16.24 -20.37
N VAL A 64 13.97 15.85 -20.43
CA VAL A 64 15.13 16.74 -20.45
C VAL A 64 16.12 16.24 -21.49
N THR A 65 16.61 17.13 -22.35
CA THR A 65 17.67 16.83 -23.32
C THR A 65 18.98 17.48 -22.93
N VAL A 66 20.04 16.67 -22.87
CA VAL A 66 21.43 17.09 -22.62
C VAL A 66 22.33 16.49 -23.70
N GLY A 67 22.76 17.32 -24.66
CA GLY A 67 23.55 16.87 -25.80
C GLY A 67 22.79 15.85 -26.65
N ARG A 68 23.24 14.58 -26.64
CA ARG A 68 22.62 13.44 -27.34
C ARG A 68 21.79 12.53 -26.44
N HIS A 69 21.67 12.86 -25.16
CA HIS A 69 20.93 12.09 -24.17
C HIS A 69 19.58 12.74 -23.92
N ILE A 70 18.53 11.92 -23.91
CA ILE A 70 17.17 12.34 -23.55
C ILE A 70 16.75 11.57 -22.30
N VAL A 71 16.46 12.29 -21.23
CA VAL A 71 16.06 11.74 -19.94
C VAL A 71 14.57 12.01 -19.73
N PHE A 72 13.78 10.95 -19.65
CA PHE A 72 12.34 10.99 -19.44
C PHE A 72 12.01 10.80 -17.97
N ALA A 73 11.10 11.63 -17.44
CA ALA A 73 10.53 11.38 -16.13
C ALA A 73 9.76 10.05 -16.12
N GLN A 74 9.64 9.42 -14.95
CA GLN A 74 9.02 8.10 -14.82
C GLN A 74 7.62 8.08 -15.47
N GLY A 75 7.40 7.14 -16.40
CA GLY A 75 6.12 6.97 -17.09
C GLY A 75 5.86 7.90 -18.28
N THR A 76 6.80 8.78 -18.64
CA THR A 76 6.64 9.71 -19.79
C THR A 76 7.21 9.17 -21.11
N TYR A 77 8.16 8.23 -21.05
CA TYR A 77 8.67 7.55 -22.24
C TYR A 77 7.65 6.51 -22.75
N ALA A 78 6.88 6.89 -23.76
CA ALA A 78 5.81 6.07 -24.34
C ALA A 78 5.89 6.07 -25.89
N PRO A 79 6.89 5.41 -26.49
CA PRO A 79 7.17 5.49 -27.93
C PRO A 79 6.05 4.95 -28.83
N GLU A 80 5.11 4.17 -28.26
CA GLU A 80 3.96 3.62 -28.99
C GLU A 80 2.74 4.55 -29.00
N THR A 81 2.76 5.64 -28.23
CA THR A 81 1.62 6.57 -28.13
C THR A 81 1.85 7.83 -28.94
N ALA A 82 0.79 8.45 -29.48
CA ALA A 82 0.91 9.71 -30.19
C ALA A 82 1.50 10.83 -29.32
N THR A 83 1.10 10.91 -28.05
CA THR A 83 1.62 11.89 -27.09
C THR A 83 3.10 11.64 -26.77
N GLY A 84 3.50 10.39 -26.53
CA GLY A 84 4.90 10.06 -26.29
C GLY A 84 5.77 10.27 -27.52
N GLN A 85 5.26 10.00 -28.73
CA GLN A 85 5.97 10.30 -29.98
C GLN A 85 6.12 11.80 -30.23
N ARG A 86 5.15 12.64 -29.81
CA ARG A 86 5.29 14.10 -29.84
C ARG A 86 6.35 14.58 -28.87
N LEU A 87 6.33 14.10 -27.63
CA LEU A 87 7.37 14.42 -26.64
C LEU A 87 8.75 13.97 -27.14
N ILE A 88 8.87 12.77 -27.70
CA ILE A 88 10.11 12.29 -28.31
C ILE A 88 10.53 13.20 -29.47
N ALA A 89 9.62 13.66 -30.32
CA ALA A 89 9.94 14.60 -31.40
C ALA A 89 10.36 15.99 -30.89
N HIS A 90 9.76 16.47 -29.79
CA HIS A 90 10.17 17.69 -29.10
C HIS A 90 11.61 17.59 -28.62
N GLU A 91 11.92 16.54 -27.86
CA GLU A 91 13.27 16.33 -27.33
C GLU A 91 14.31 16.06 -28.42
N LEU A 92 13.94 15.34 -29.48
CA LEU A 92 14.82 15.15 -30.65
C LEU A 92 15.11 16.46 -31.39
N THR A 93 14.20 17.43 -31.34
CA THR A 93 14.49 18.76 -31.87
C THR A 93 15.66 19.38 -31.11
N HIS A 94 15.68 19.29 -29.78
CA HIS A 94 16.81 19.77 -28.97
C HIS A 94 18.12 19.02 -29.24
N VAL A 95 18.07 17.71 -29.51
CA VAL A 95 19.24 16.95 -29.94
C VAL A 95 19.81 17.50 -31.24
N VAL A 96 18.95 17.77 -32.23
CA VAL A 96 19.38 18.32 -33.53
C VAL A 96 19.88 19.76 -33.38
N GLN A 97 19.27 20.58 -32.52
CA GLN A 97 19.74 21.93 -32.21
C GLN A 97 21.16 21.89 -31.60
N ASN A 98 21.38 21.04 -30.59
CA ASN A 98 22.69 20.84 -29.96
C ASN A 98 23.75 20.36 -30.95
N ALA A 99 23.39 19.46 -31.87
CA ALA A 99 24.34 18.93 -32.85
C ALA A 99 24.71 19.94 -33.94
N ARG A 100 23.77 20.79 -34.38
CA ARG A 100 23.99 21.76 -35.47
C ARG A 100 24.69 23.04 -35.01
N PHE A 101 24.41 23.48 -33.78
CA PHE A 101 24.83 24.80 -33.30
C PHE A 101 25.75 24.74 -32.08
N GLY A 102 26.07 23.54 -31.57
CA GLY A 102 26.81 23.34 -30.33
C GLY A 102 25.91 23.44 -29.09
N ALA A 103 26.45 23.10 -27.92
CA ALA A 103 25.70 23.20 -26.67
C ALA A 103 25.46 24.67 -26.27
N GLY A 104 24.25 24.97 -25.78
CA GLY A 104 23.90 26.28 -25.27
C GLY A 104 24.63 26.64 -23.94
N PRO A 105 24.45 27.87 -23.43
CA PRO A 105 25.04 28.30 -22.15
C PRO A 105 24.56 27.43 -20.97
N PRO A 106 25.34 27.28 -19.88
CA PRO A 106 25.07 26.38 -18.75
C PRO A 106 23.90 26.86 -17.88
N ARG A 107 22.69 26.74 -18.44
CA ARG A 107 21.40 27.02 -17.82
C ARG A 107 20.39 25.98 -18.27
N ILE A 108 19.22 26.03 -17.63
CA ILE A 108 18.04 25.26 -18.00
C ILE A 108 17.16 26.13 -18.92
N SER A 109 16.58 25.56 -19.96
CA SER A 109 15.68 26.30 -20.87
C SER A 109 14.39 26.76 -20.18
N ALA A 110 13.84 27.85 -20.69
CA ALA A 110 12.52 28.35 -20.32
C ALA A 110 11.55 28.17 -21.48
N ALA A 111 10.27 27.88 -21.23
CA ALA A 111 9.26 27.67 -22.27
C ALA A 111 9.09 28.86 -23.25
N THR A 112 9.56 30.05 -22.86
CA THR A 112 9.58 31.27 -23.69
C THR A 112 10.84 31.42 -24.53
N ASP A 113 11.78 30.47 -24.49
CA ASP A 113 12.96 30.46 -25.37
C ASP A 113 12.55 30.16 -26.82
N THR A 114 13.28 30.70 -27.81
CA THR A 114 13.00 30.45 -29.24
C THR A 114 13.18 28.97 -29.60
N ALA A 115 14.20 28.32 -29.02
CA ALA A 115 14.47 26.90 -29.19
C ALA A 115 13.31 26.02 -28.70
N GLU A 116 12.67 26.37 -27.58
CA GLU A 116 11.50 25.65 -27.03
C GLU A 116 10.26 25.83 -27.90
N ARG A 117 10.03 27.02 -28.44
CA ARG A 117 8.93 27.26 -29.39
C ARG A 117 9.12 26.50 -30.70
N GLU A 118 10.35 26.40 -31.19
CA GLU A 118 10.65 25.59 -32.37
C GLU A 118 10.42 24.10 -32.10
N ALA A 119 10.88 23.59 -30.95
CA ALA A 119 10.66 22.20 -30.54
C ALA A 119 9.16 21.87 -30.43
N GLU A 120 8.34 22.76 -29.85
CA GLU A 120 6.88 22.56 -29.76
C GLU A 120 6.21 22.59 -31.14
N ARG A 121 6.68 23.45 -32.05
CA ARG A 121 6.17 23.49 -33.42
C ARG A 121 6.54 22.21 -34.17
N LEU A 122 7.79 21.78 -34.05
CA LEU A 122 8.32 20.62 -34.76
C LEU A 122 7.79 19.32 -34.18
N SER A 123 7.43 19.24 -32.91
CA SER A 123 6.79 18.06 -32.30
C SER A 123 5.46 17.69 -32.98
N ASN A 124 4.75 18.71 -33.49
CA ASN A 124 3.42 18.61 -34.09
C ASN A 124 3.40 18.57 -35.64
N SER A 125 4.56 18.55 -36.31
CA SER A 125 4.67 18.65 -37.77
C SER A 125 5.35 17.45 -38.43
N ASP A 126 4.77 16.87 -39.47
CA ASP A 126 5.29 15.66 -40.13
C ASP A 126 6.65 15.83 -40.85
N ALA A 127 7.07 17.06 -41.12
CA ALA A 127 8.37 17.40 -41.68
C ALA A 127 8.80 18.79 -41.25
N GLY A 128 10.06 18.98 -40.90
CA GLY A 128 10.55 20.30 -40.55
C GLY A 128 12.06 20.40 -40.37
N THR A 129 12.60 21.57 -40.68
CA THR A 129 14.02 21.89 -40.55
C THR A 129 14.26 22.65 -39.26
N VAL A 130 15.16 22.16 -38.42
CA VAL A 130 15.64 22.83 -37.21
C VAL A 130 16.55 24.01 -37.58
N ARG A 131 16.22 25.21 -37.10
CA ARG A 131 16.84 26.50 -37.45
C ARG A 131 17.25 27.33 -36.23
N GLU A 132 16.66 27.11 -35.06
CA GLU A 132 16.99 27.87 -33.86
C GLU A 132 18.20 27.26 -33.14
N ALA A 133 19.12 28.12 -32.68
CA ALA A 133 20.23 27.69 -31.83
C ALA A 133 19.72 27.36 -30.41
N PRO A 134 20.33 26.38 -29.72
CA PRO A 134 19.92 26.02 -28.37
C PRO A 134 20.19 27.19 -27.43
N THR A 135 19.18 27.54 -26.65
CA THR A 135 19.22 28.67 -25.73
C THR A 135 19.86 28.30 -24.39
N ALA A 136 20.01 27.00 -24.11
CA ALA A 136 20.43 26.43 -22.82
C ALA A 136 21.19 25.11 -23.02
N ALA A 137 22.08 24.76 -22.09
CA ALA A 137 22.81 23.48 -22.07
C ALA A 137 21.90 22.30 -21.69
N VAL A 138 20.84 22.57 -20.93
CA VAL A 138 19.82 21.60 -20.53
C VAL A 138 18.48 22.10 -21.06
N ALA A 139 17.95 21.44 -22.09
CA ALA A 139 16.60 21.71 -22.58
C ALA A 139 15.61 20.88 -21.76
N ARG A 140 14.53 21.50 -21.29
CA ARG A 140 13.48 20.82 -20.54
C ARG A 140 12.11 21.12 -21.11
N GLN A 141 11.30 20.09 -21.30
CA GLN A 141 9.87 20.28 -21.39
C GLN A 141 9.28 20.27 -19.98
N SER A 142 8.91 21.45 -19.47
CA SER A 142 8.24 21.58 -18.17
C SER A 142 6.99 20.71 -18.11
N ALA A 143 6.80 19.99 -17.01
CA ALA A 143 5.51 19.42 -16.70
C ALA A 143 4.50 20.57 -16.55
N PRO A 144 3.33 20.54 -17.22
CA PRO A 144 2.42 21.68 -17.22
C PRO A 144 1.90 21.99 -15.81
N ALA A 145 2.08 23.24 -15.37
CA ALA A 145 1.44 23.79 -14.19
C ALA A 145 0.02 24.27 -14.56
N THR A 146 -0.99 23.47 -14.23
CA THR A 146 -2.44 23.81 -14.18
C THR A 146 -2.94 24.95 -15.10
N ALA A 147 -3.38 24.61 -16.31
CA ALA A 147 -4.43 25.30 -17.06
C ALA A 147 -5.33 24.22 -17.71
N PRO A 148 -6.66 24.42 -17.79
CA PRO A 148 -7.61 23.37 -18.17
C PRO A 148 -7.35 22.91 -19.62
N PRO A 149 -7.52 21.63 -19.94
CA PRO A 149 -7.20 21.13 -21.28
C PRO A 149 -8.08 21.82 -22.33
N PRO A 150 -7.52 22.17 -23.51
CA PRO A 150 -8.32 22.53 -24.66
C PRO A 150 -9.20 21.34 -25.02
N ASN A 151 -10.47 21.63 -25.32
CA ASN A 151 -11.48 20.63 -25.57
C ASN A 151 -11.14 19.81 -26.84
N ARG A 152 -11.27 18.47 -26.71
CA ARG A 152 -11.17 17.38 -27.72
C ARG A 152 -9.77 16.96 -28.18
N VAL A 153 -9.37 15.69 -28.08
CA VAL A 153 -10.17 14.46 -28.20
C VAL A 153 -10.70 13.99 -26.85
N GLN A 154 -12.00 14.11 -26.67
CA GLN A 154 -12.73 13.27 -25.74
C GLN A 154 -12.60 11.88 -26.37
N GLU A 155 -11.64 11.08 -25.91
CA GLU A 155 -11.97 9.67 -25.79
C GLU A 155 -13.32 9.68 -25.07
N ASN A 156 -14.33 9.08 -25.69
CA ASN A 156 -15.62 8.85 -25.06
C ASN A 156 -15.34 7.91 -23.87
N ILE A 157 -14.79 8.48 -22.79
CA ILE A 157 -14.66 7.90 -21.49
C ILE A 157 -15.98 8.31 -20.84
N PRO A 158 -16.97 7.39 -20.75
CA PRO A 158 -18.18 7.64 -20.01
C PRO A 158 -17.90 8.38 -18.69
N PRO A 159 -18.75 9.34 -18.27
CA PRO A 159 -18.55 10.10 -17.04
C PRO A 159 -18.21 9.24 -15.82
N VAL A 160 -18.76 8.02 -15.79
CA VAL A 160 -18.46 6.98 -14.79
C VAL A 160 -16.98 6.64 -14.66
N PHE A 161 -16.21 6.59 -15.76
CA PHE A 161 -14.78 6.26 -15.74
C PHE A 161 -13.89 7.48 -15.50
N ALA A 162 -14.38 8.69 -15.77
CA ALA A 162 -13.63 9.94 -15.64
C ALA A 162 -13.07 10.16 -14.23
N VAL A 163 -13.75 9.62 -13.22
CA VAL A 163 -13.41 9.72 -11.79
C VAL A 163 -11.98 9.25 -11.50
N PHE A 164 -11.56 8.12 -12.10
CA PHE A 164 -10.20 7.58 -11.93
C PHE A 164 -9.32 7.78 -13.18
N ALA A 165 -9.92 8.17 -14.31
CA ALA A 165 -9.19 8.35 -15.56
C ALA A 165 -8.35 9.64 -15.60
N ASN A 166 -8.71 10.66 -14.83
CA ASN A 166 -7.96 11.91 -14.76
C ASN A 166 -6.56 11.67 -14.15
N PRO A 167 -5.44 12.02 -14.82
CA PRO A 167 -4.10 11.93 -14.24
C PRO A 167 -3.96 12.64 -12.89
N VAL A 168 -4.69 13.74 -12.68
CA VAL A 168 -4.69 14.48 -11.40
C VAL A 168 -5.26 13.64 -10.26
N ALA A 169 -6.16 12.69 -10.53
CA ALA A 169 -6.69 11.77 -9.51
C ALA A 169 -5.60 10.90 -8.87
N ALA A 170 -4.48 10.66 -9.58
CA ALA A 170 -3.31 9.93 -9.08
C ALA A 170 -2.26 10.83 -8.42
N THR A 171 -2.66 12.00 -7.91
CA THR A 171 -1.79 12.92 -7.16
C THR A 171 -2.35 13.17 -5.76
N PRO A 172 -1.50 13.49 -4.76
CA PRO A 172 -1.99 13.80 -3.41
C PRO A 172 -3.01 14.94 -3.37
N ALA A 173 -2.95 15.90 -4.30
CA ALA A 173 -3.92 16.98 -4.39
C ALA A 173 -5.26 16.54 -4.99
N GLY A 174 -5.25 15.63 -5.96
CA GLY A 174 -6.45 15.25 -6.71
C GLY A 174 -7.16 13.97 -6.25
N ALA A 175 -6.46 13.07 -5.55
CA ALA A 175 -7.07 11.84 -5.04
C ALA A 175 -8.34 12.12 -4.21
N PRO A 176 -8.38 13.08 -3.25
CA PRO A 176 -9.60 13.37 -2.50
C PRO A 176 -10.82 13.68 -3.37
N ALA A 177 -10.63 14.46 -4.44
CA ALA A 177 -11.70 14.83 -5.36
C ALA A 177 -12.18 13.62 -6.18
N ALA A 178 -11.29 12.68 -6.51
CA ALA A 178 -11.66 11.43 -7.17
C ALA A 178 -12.49 10.53 -6.24
N PHE A 179 -12.13 10.41 -4.96
CA PHE A 179 -12.93 9.66 -3.98
C PHE A 179 -14.30 10.32 -3.73
N ASP A 180 -14.35 11.66 -3.68
CA ASP A 180 -15.61 12.40 -3.54
C ASP A 180 -16.52 12.23 -4.77
N ALA A 181 -15.96 12.27 -5.98
CA ALA A 181 -16.69 12.01 -7.22
C ALA A 181 -17.14 10.55 -7.31
N TYR A 182 -16.30 9.59 -6.92
CA TYR A 182 -16.65 8.17 -6.83
C TYR A 182 -17.84 7.95 -5.89
N LYS A 183 -17.82 8.60 -4.71
CA LYS A 183 -18.91 8.51 -3.71
C LYS A 183 -20.26 8.89 -4.32
N ALA A 184 -20.27 9.91 -5.18
CA ALA A 184 -21.46 10.46 -5.82
C ALA A 184 -22.02 9.61 -6.97
N LEU A 185 -21.28 8.60 -7.46
CA LEU A 185 -21.77 7.70 -8.51
C LEU A 185 -22.90 6.79 -8.02
N ALA A 186 -23.80 6.42 -8.93
CA ALA A 186 -24.76 5.33 -8.72
C ALA A 186 -24.05 3.98 -8.55
N ALA A 187 -24.69 3.00 -7.92
CA ALA A 187 -24.08 1.70 -7.61
C ALA A 187 -23.50 0.98 -8.85
N ASP A 188 -24.29 0.87 -9.93
CA ASP A 188 -23.84 0.26 -11.19
C ASP A 188 -22.65 0.99 -11.81
N ASP A 189 -22.60 2.31 -11.64
CA ASP A 189 -21.52 3.13 -12.17
C ASP A 189 -20.25 3.01 -11.32
N LYS A 190 -20.38 2.89 -9.99
CA LYS A 190 -19.25 2.55 -9.12
C LYS A 190 -18.56 1.27 -9.57
N GLU A 191 -19.34 0.22 -9.84
CA GLU A 191 -18.79 -1.06 -10.27
C GLU A 191 -18.08 -0.94 -11.64
N LYS A 192 -18.69 -0.26 -12.61
CA LYS A 192 -18.05 0.03 -13.91
C LYS A 192 -16.75 0.81 -13.74
N ALA A 193 -16.75 1.85 -12.91
CA ALA A 193 -15.57 2.68 -12.62
C ALA A 193 -14.43 1.86 -12.03
N LEU A 194 -14.73 1.02 -11.04
CA LEU A 194 -13.73 0.14 -10.42
C LEU A 194 -13.20 -0.90 -11.40
N LYS A 195 -14.06 -1.57 -12.17
CA LYS A 195 -13.64 -2.54 -13.20
C LYS A 195 -12.64 -1.94 -14.18
N TRP A 196 -12.92 -0.73 -14.68
CA TRP A 196 -12.05 -0.02 -15.60
C TRP A 196 -10.75 0.44 -14.92
N ALA A 197 -10.84 1.06 -13.74
CA ALA A 197 -9.67 1.60 -13.05
C ALA A 197 -8.72 0.50 -12.58
N HIS A 198 -9.25 -0.65 -12.18
CA HIS A 198 -8.47 -1.80 -11.77
C HIS A 198 -7.77 -2.47 -12.95
N SER A 199 -8.49 -2.72 -14.06
CA SER A 199 -7.90 -3.36 -15.25
C SER A 199 -6.80 -2.53 -15.92
N THR A 200 -6.85 -1.21 -15.76
CA THR A 200 -5.85 -0.26 -16.28
C THR A 200 -4.73 0.06 -15.30
N GLY A 201 -4.76 -0.49 -14.07
CA GLY A 201 -3.81 -0.17 -13.01
C GLY A 201 -3.96 1.24 -12.41
N ARG A 202 -4.96 2.02 -12.84
CA ARG A 202 -5.23 3.37 -12.34
C ARG A 202 -5.66 3.36 -10.88
N LEU A 203 -6.43 2.37 -10.47
CA LEU A 203 -6.95 2.26 -9.10
C LEU A 203 -5.82 2.22 -8.07
N LYS A 204 -4.75 1.44 -8.35
CA LYS A 204 -3.54 1.39 -7.53
C LYS A 204 -2.89 2.76 -7.34
N LEU A 205 -2.77 3.52 -8.42
CA LEU A 205 -2.15 4.85 -8.40
C LEU A 205 -2.99 5.85 -7.59
N VAL A 206 -4.31 5.82 -7.74
CA VAL A 206 -5.22 6.71 -7.01
C VAL A 206 -5.26 6.37 -5.51
N LEU A 207 -5.30 5.08 -5.16
CA LEU A 207 -5.20 4.63 -3.77
C LEU A 207 -3.87 5.09 -3.15
N ALA A 208 -2.74 4.81 -3.81
CA ALA A 208 -1.42 5.23 -3.34
C ALA A 208 -1.32 6.76 -3.18
N ALA A 209 -1.94 7.53 -4.08
CA ALA A 209 -1.95 8.99 -4.02
C ALA A 209 -2.80 9.56 -2.88
N LEU A 210 -3.84 8.86 -2.42
CA LEU A 210 -4.60 9.26 -1.23
C LEU A 210 -3.70 9.20 0.02
N GLY A 211 -2.87 8.15 0.09
CA GLY A 211 -1.92 7.92 1.17
C GLY A 211 -2.57 7.46 2.49
N PRO A 212 -1.75 6.98 3.44
CA PRO A 212 -2.21 6.32 4.67
C PRO A 212 -3.04 7.24 5.56
N VAL A 213 -2.59 8.48 5.76
CA VAL A 213 -3.23 9.44 6.69
C VAL A 213 -4.65 9.77 6.26
N ARG A 214 -4.85 10.11 4.98
CA ARG A 214 -6.18 10.47 4.48
C ARG A 214 -7.09 9.26 4.31
N ALA A 215 -6.52 8.11 3.94
CA ALA A 215 -7.29 6.87 3.87
C ALA A 215 -7.89 6.48 5.22
N ALA A 216 -7.24 6.84 6.33
CA ALA A 216 -7.73 6.61 7.68
C ALA A 216 -8.78 7.64 8.17
N GLU A 217 -8.99 8.75 7.45
CA GLU A 217 -10.00 9.74 7.82
C GLU A 217 -11.41 9.14 7.71
N PRO A 218 -12.33 9.38 8.68
CA PRO A 218 -13.69 8.84 8.64
C PRO A 218 -14.47 9.11 7.35
N LYS A 219 -14.15 10.20 6.65
CA LYS A 219 -14.77 10.55 5.37
C LYS A 219 -14.41 9.57 4.24
N TYR A 220 -13.21 8.97 4.28
CA TYR A 220 -12.65 8.15 3.22
C TYR A 220 -12.51 6.66 3.59
N ALA A 221 -12.38 6.35 4.88
CA ALA A 221 -12.14 4.99 5.38
C ALA A 221 -13.11 3.95 4.77
N ASP A 222 -14.42 4.19 4.87
CA ASP A 222 -15.43 3.26 4.34
C ASP A 222 -15.32 3.06 2.82
N ILE A 223 -14.98 4.13 2.10
CA ILE A 223 -14.85 4.10 0.64
C ILE A 223 -13.61 3.28 0.27
N VAL A 224 -12.48 3.54 0.92
CA VAL A 224 -11.21 2.81 0.70
C VAL A 224 -11.42 1.34 1.03
N HIS A 225 -12.01 1.01 2.18
CA HIS A 225 -12.28 -0.37 2.58
C HIS A 225 -13.21 -1.07 1.58
N GLY A 226 -14.26 -0.41 1.11
CA GLY A 226 -15.15 -0.94 0.09
C GLY A 226 -14.44 -1.23 -1.24
N ILE A 227 -13.50 -0.37 -1.65
CA ILE A 227 -12.68 -0.56 -2.86
C ILE A 227 -11.70 -1.74 -2.68
N LEU A 228 -10.97 -1.79 -1.57
CA LEU A 228 -10.03 -2.86 -1.28
C LEU A 228 -10.71 -4.23 -1.22
N ARG A 229 -11.91 -4.28 -0.62
CA ARG A 229 -12.78 -5.45 -0.64
C ARG A 229 -13.15 -5.84 -2.07
N TRP A 230 -13.63 -4.89 -2.87
CA TRP A 230 -13.99 -5.15 -4.26
C TRP A 230 -12.80 -5.71 -5.07
N ILE A 231 -11.58 -5.23 -4.82
CA ILE A 231 -10.34 -5.76 -5.43
C ILE A 231 -10.13 -7.22 -5.04
N GLU A 232 -10.16 -7.52 -3.74
CA GLU A 232 -9.98 -8.88 -3.21
C GLU A 232 -10.98 -9.86 -3.80
N GLU A 233 -12.26 -9.48 -3.79
CA GLU A 233 -13.33 -10.31 -4.34
C GLU A 233 -13.19 -10.54 -5.84
N THR A 234 -12.87 -9.49 -6.59
CA THR A 234 -12.76 -9.54 -8.05
C THR A 234 -11.59 -10.43 -8.47
N GLU A 235 -10.43 -10.29 -7.82
CA GLU A 235 -9.25 -11.09 -8.13
C GLU A 235 -9.39 -12.53 -7.64
N THR A 236 -10.09 -12.76 -6.52
CA THR A 236 -10.44 -14.12 -6.09
C THR A 236 -11.29 -14.81 -7.14
N ARG A 237 -12.45 -14.24 -7.52
CA ARG A 237 -13.37 -14.84 -8.50
C ARG A 237 -12.69 -15.09 -9.85
N LYS A 238 -11.89 -14.13 -10.31
CA LYS A 238 -11.15 -14.24 -11.58
C LYS A 238 -10.16 -15.41 -11.58
N THR A 239 -9.56 -15.70 -10.44
CA THR A 239 -8.51 -16.73 -10.32
C THR A 239 -9.09 -18.10 -10.04
N THR A 240 -10.14 -18.18 -9.21
CA THR A 240 -10.81 -19.44 -8.91
C THR A 240 -11.75 -19.89 -10.04
N GLY A 241 -12.34 -18.94 -10.77
CA GLY A 241 -13.45 -19.20 -11.70
C GLY A 241 -14.76 -19.61 -11.01
N LYS A 242 -14.81 -19.60 -9.67
CA LYS A 242 -15.96 -20.01 -8.87
C LYS A 242 -16.85 -18.81 -8.53
N THR A 243 -18.15 -19.06 -8.44
CA THR A 243 -19.15 -18.15 -7.87
C THR A 243 -19.09 -18.15 -6.34
N ASP A 244 -19.62 -17.10 -5.70
CA ASP A 244 -19.72 -17.02 -4.23
C ASP A 244 -20.48 -18.23 -3.63
N ALA A 245 -21.50 -18.74 -4.33
CA ALA A 245 -22.25 -19.92 -3.89
C ALA A 245 -21.39 -21.20 -3.90
N GLU A 246 -20.54 -21.37 -4.91
CA GLU A 246 -19.62 -22.51 -5.00
C GLU A 246 -18.53 -22.43 -3.93
N MET A 247 -17.98 -21.23 -3.69
CA MET A 247 -17.00 -21.02 -2.62
C MET A 247 -17.59 -21.27 -1.23
N ALA A 248 -18.82 -20.77 -0.98
CA ALA A 248 -19.53 -21.04 0.27
C ALA A 248 -19.80 -22.54 0.47
N LYS A 249 -20.06 -23.30 -0.60
CA LYS A 249 -20.22 -24.75 -0.53
C LYS A 249 -18.92 -25.46 -0.14
N VAL A 250 -17.77 -25.02 -0.66
CA VAL A 250 -16.45 -25.56 -0.26
C VAL A 250 -16.18 -25.24 1.22
N GLN A 251 -16.43 -24.00 1.65
CA GLN A 251 -16.35 -23.60 3.05
C GLN A 251 -17.25 -24.45 3.95
N ALA A 252 -18.50 -24.72 3.53
CA ALA A 252 -19.42 -25.55 4.31
C ALA A 252 -18.93 -26.99 4.47
N THR A 253 -18.27 -27.55 3.45
CA THR A 253 -17.64 -28.87 3.55
C THR A 253 -16.50 -28.88 4.58
N PHE A 254 -15.65 -27.85 4.59
CA PHE A 254 -14.58 -27.73 5.57
C PHE A 254 -15.12 -27.60 7.00
N ILE A 255 -16.08 -26.71 7.23
CA ILE A 255 -16.71 -26.52 8.55
C ILE A 255 -17.29 -27.84 9.07
N LYS A 256 -17.95 -28.63 8.21
CA LYS A 256 -18.48 -29.97 8.59
C LYS A 256 -17.38 -30.95 9.01
N ALA A 257 -16.19 -30.83 8.42
CA ALA A 257 -15.06 -31.72 8.70
C ALA A 257 -14.31 -31.32 9.98
N GLN A 258 -14.49 -30.11 10.49
CA GLN A 258 -13.82 -29.58 11.68
C GLN A 258 -14.82 -29.06 12.72
N PRO A 259 -15.48 -29.97 13.47
CA PRO A 259 -16.54 -29.58 14.41
C PRO A 259 -16.03 -29.00 15.75
N SER A 260 -14.72 -28.91 15.96
CA SER A 260 -14.11 -28.47 17.23
C SER A 260 -13.10 -27.35 17.02
N ALA A 261 -12.96 -26.47 18.00
CA ALA A 261 -11.99 -25.38 17.97
C ALA A 261 -10.53 -25.90 17.88
N PRO A 262 -9.62 -25.10 17.28
CA PRO A 262 -8.21 -25.45 17.21
C PRO A 262 -7.56 -25.57 18.60
N PRO A 263 -6.56 -26.44 18.78
CA PRO A 263 -5.79 -26.55 20.01
C PRO A 263 -5.15 -25.21 20.41
N GLY A 264 -5.22 -24.84 21.70
CA GLY A 264 -4.62 -23.60 22.24
C GLY A 264 -5.58 -22.41 22.36
N TRP A 265 -6.83 -22.58 21.92
CA TRP A 265 -7.90 -21.60 22.12
C TRP A 265 -8.64 -21.83 23.45
N GLY A 266 -8.90 -20.75 24.19
CA GLY A 266 -9.59 -20.74 25.47
C GLY A 266 -8.65 -20.45 26.65
N GLY A 267 -8.86 -19.32 27.32
CA GLY A 267 -8.13 -18.96 28.53
C GLY A 267 -8.68 -19.67 29.78
N THR A 268 -8.38 -19.13 30.96
CA THR A 268 -8.72 -19.76 32.24
C THR A 268 -9.98 -19.16 32.85
N THR A 269 -10.82 -20.00 33.46
CA THR A 269 -11.96 -19.55 34.28
C THR A 269 -11.55 -19.08 35.68
N GLN A 270 -10.34 -19.45 36.14
CA GLN A 270 -9.69 -18.89 37.31
C GLN A 270 -8.54 -18.00 36.87
N THR A 271 -8.79 -16.69 36.78
CA THR A 271 -7.81 -15.69 36.36
C THR A 271 -6.80 -15.39 37.48
N ARG A 272 -5.60 -14.95 37.10
CA ARG A 272 -4.59 -14.47 38.07
C ARG A 272 -5.10 -13.25 38.82
N TRP A 273 -5.86 -12.39 38.14
CA TRP A 273 -6.49 -11.21 38.72
C TRP A 273 -7.46 -11.55 39.87
N ALA A 274 -8.31 -12.55 39.68
CA ALA A 274 -9.25 -13.01 40.71
C ALA A 274 -8.53 -13.48 41.99
N GLY A 275 -7.33 -14.06 41.86
CA GLY A 275 -6.50 -14.50 42.99
C GLY A 275 -5.75 -13.39 43.75
N LEU A 276 -5.66 -12.16 43.20
CA LEU A 276 -4.92 -11.08 43.84
C LEU A 276 -5.64 -10.47 45.05
N LEU A 277 -4.86 -10.13 46.08
CA LEU A 277 -5.32 -9.32 47.21
C LEU A 277 -5.72 -7.90 46.75
N PRO A 278 -6.64 -7.21 47.46
CA PRO A 278 -7.08 -5.87 47.08
C PRO A 278 -5.97 -4.83 46.93
N ALA A 279 -4.91 -4.92 47.75
CA ALA A 279 -3.75 -4.02 47.64
C ALA A 279 -2.98 -4.25 46.33
N ALA A 280 -2.67 -5.51 46.01
CA ALA A 280 -1.99 -5.86 44.77
C ALA A 280 -2.80 -5.45 43.53
N ARG A 281 -4.14 -5.58 43.55
CA ARG A 281 -5.00 -5.09 42.46
C ARG A 281 -4.88 -3.58 42.25
N ARG A 282 -4.79 -2.79 43.32
CA ARG A 282 -4.57 -1.34 43.21
C ARG A 282 -3.20 -1.03 42.63
N ASP A 283 -2.16 -1.70 43.10
CA ASP A 283 -0.80 -1.51 42.59
C ASP A 283 -0.70 -1.81 41.09
N TRP A 284 -1.35 -2.90 40.64
CA TRP A 284 -1.44 -3.25 39.23
C TRP A 284 -2.27 -2.28 38.40
N ALA A 285 -3.39 -1.78 38.92
CA ALA A 285 -4.16 -0.75 38.25
C ALA A 285 -3.33 0.53 38.04
N ASP A 286 -2.59 0.96 39.06
CA ASP A 286 -1.72 2.14 38.98
C ASP A 286 -0.55 1.92 38.00
N ARG A 287 0.06 0.73 37.99
CA ARG A 287 1.07 0.35 37.00
C ARG A 287 0.49 0.35 35.58
N GLY A 288 -0.73 -0.17 35.41
CA GLY A 288 -1.42 -0.17 34.13
C GLY A 288 -1.65 1.23 33.57
N LEU A 289 -2.13 2.17 34.39
CA LEU A 289 -2.30 3.57 33.98
C LEU A 289 -0.96 4.23 33.59
N LYS A 290 0.12 3.93 34.32
CA LYS A 290 1.48 4.41 33.98
C LYS A 290 1.99 3.79 32.68
N ALA A 291 1.75 2.50 32.46
CA ALA A 291 2.12 1.81 31.23
C ALA A 291 1.37 2.39 30.02
N ILE A 292 0.06 2.67 30.13
CA ILE A 292 -0.71 3.37 29.09
C ILE A 292 -0.08 4.72 28.78
N ALA A 293 0.22 5.53 29.80
CA ALA A 293 0.84 6.84 29.61
C ALA A 293 2.23 6.74 28.93
N ALA A 294 3.04 5.75 29.33
CA ALA A 294 4.34 5.49 28.73
C ALA A 294 4.22 5.06 27.26
N MET A 295 3.28 4.16 26.95
CA MET A 295 3.01 3.73 25.57
C MET A 295 2.53 4.89 24.70
N VAL A 296 1.57 5.69 25.18
CA VAL A 296 1.07 6.87 24.45
C VAL A 296 2.19 7.87 24.19
N SER A 297 3.02 8.16 25.20
CA SER A 297 4.18 9.04 25.07
C SER A 297 5.18 8.52 24.04
N TYR A 298 5.51 7.23 24.11
CA TYR A 298 6.41 6.57 23.16
C TYR A 298 5.84 6.62 21.74
N ALA A 299 4.56 6.26 21.56
CA ALA A 299 3.90 6.26 20.26
C ALA A 299 3.84 7.67 19.65
N HIS A 300 3.58 8.72 20.43
CA HIS A 300 3.64 10.10 19.92
C HIS A 300 5.02 10.49 19.39
N GLY A 301 6.10 9.95 19.98
CA GLY A 301 7.47 10.18 19.51
C GLY A 301 7.87 9.31 18.33
N ALA A 302 7.51 8.03 18.36
CA ALA A 302 8.00 7.00 17.42
C ALA A 302 7.07 6.73 16.23
N ALA A 303 5.76 6.93 16.41
CA ALA A 303 4.71 6.62 15.45
C ALA A 303 3.48 7.56 15.62
N PRO A 304 3.66 8.90 15.51
CA PRO A 304 2.60 9.87 15.75
C PRO A 304 1.37 9.69 14.86
N GLU A 305 1.53 9.06 13.69
CA GLU A 305 0.45 8.73 12.76
C GLU A 305 -0.60 7.77 13.35
N LEU A 306 -0.26 7.01 14.39
CA LEU A 306 -1.20 6.10 15.06
C LEU A 306 -2.24 6.86 15.90
N GLY A 307 -1.96 8.12 16.27
CA GLY A 307 -2.89 8.96 17.03
C GLY A 307 -3.35 8.34 18.36
N LEU A 308 -2.51 7.51 18.99
CA LEU A 308 -2.87 6.81 20.22
C LEU A 308 -3.11 7.79 21.35
N THR A 309 -4.23 7.60 22.05
CA THR A 309 -4.55 8.34 23.27
C THR A 309 -4.72 7.36 24.43
N ALA A 310 -4.84 7.86 25.66
CA ALA A 310 -5.22 6.99 26.77
C ALA A 310 -6.56 6.27 26.53
N GLY A 311 -7.48 6.89 25.78
CA GLY A 311 -8.76 6.27 25.39
C GLY A 311 -8.64 5.17 24.33
N SER A 312 -7.46 4.97 23.75
CA SER A 312 -7.16 3.82 22.87
C SER A 312 -6.93 2.52 23.64
N PHE A 313 -6.95 2.55 24.98
CA PHE A 313 -6.66 1.39 25.82
C PHE A 313 -7.78 1.13 26.83
N GLU A 314 -8.13 -0.14 27.00
CA GLU A 314 -8.96 -0.67 28.08
C GLU A 314 -8.07 -1.52 28.99
N LEU A 315 -7.95 -1.14 30.27
CA LEU A 315 -7.21 -1.94 31.24
C LEU A 315 -8.13 -2.98 31.85
N ASN A 316 -7.94 -4.26 31.51
CA ASN A 316 -8.80 -5.35 31.97
C ASN A 316 -8.04 -6.67 32.13
N PHE A 317 -7.38 -6.81 33.28
CA PHE A 317 -6.56 -7.99 33.60
C PHE A 317 -7.36 -9.30 33.63
N ASP A 318 -8.62 -9.24 34.07
CA ASP A 318 -9.48 -10.42 34.18
C ASP A 318 -9.90 -10.95 32.81
N LEU A 319 -10.32 -10.04 31.92
CA LEU A 319 -10.68 -10.39 30.55
C LEU A 319 -9.48 -10.96 29.80
N MET A 320 -8.31 -10.34 29.90
CA MET A 320 -7.10 -10.83 29.21
C MET A 320 -6.73 -12.26 29.60
N ASP A 321 -6.78 -12.61 30.89
CA ASP A 321 -6.53 -13.97 31.35
C ASP A 321 -7.60 -14.98 30.89
N THR A 322 -8.85 -14.51 30.75
CA THR A 322 -9.98 -15.32 30.27
C THR A 322 -9.88 -15.59 28.77
N LEU A 323 -9.38 -14.62 28.00
CA LEU A 323 -9.17 -14.75 26.56
C LEU A 323 -7.99 -15.67 26.25
N SER A 324 -6.80 -15.30 26.74
CA SER A 324 -5.58 -16.06 26.50
C SER A 324 -4.49 -15.63 27.49
N LEU A 325 -4.11 -16.57 28.36
CA LEU A 325 -3.05 -16.37 29.34
C LEU A 325 -1.73 -16.09 28.62
N GLY A 326 -1.09 -14.96 28.93
CA GLY A 326 0.17 -14.56 28.29
C GLY A 326 0.01 -13.56 27.15
N SER A 327 -1.22 -13.19 26.78
CA SER A 327 -1.46 -12.21 25.71
C SER A 327 -1.12 -10.79 26.15
N LEU A 328 -0.44 -10.06 25.28
CA LEU A 328 -0.12 -8.65 25.49
C LEU A 328 -1.37 -7.78 25.35
N ALA A 329 -2.10 -7.94 24.26
CA ALA A 329 -3.30 -7.19 24.00
C ALA A 329 -4.35 -8.08 23.31
N ALA A 330 -5.59 -7.61 23.30
CA ALA A 330 -6.68 -8.16 22.52
C ALA A 330 -7.57 -7.01 22.02
N VAL A 331 -8.36 -7.25 21.00
CA VAL A 331 -9.41 -6.31 20.55
C VAL A 331 -10.28 -5.88 21.74
N GLY A 332 -10.55 -4.58 21.83
CA GLY A 332 -11.36 -3.98 22.88
C GLY A 332 -12.81 -4.46 22.89
N SER A 333 -13.43 -4.44 24.08
CA SER A 333 -14.81 -4.90 24.27
C SER A 333 -15.89 -3.84 23.92
N ALA A 334 -15.47 -2.58 23.74
CA ALA A 334 -16.35 -1.45 23.50
C ALA A 334 -16.34 -0.98 22.03
N PRO A 335 -17.43 -0.38 21.50
CA PRO A 335 -17.43 0.20 20.17
C PRO A 335 -16.43 1.36 20.07
N GLY A 336 -15.33 1.13 19.36
CA GLY A 336 -14.24 2.08 19.22
C GLY A 336 -12.91 1.34 19.09
N LYS A 337 -11.94 1.94 18.41
CA LYS A 337 -10.60 1.37 18.24
C LYS A 337 -9.82 1.42 19.56
N ASN A 338 -10.21 0.62 20.54
CA ASN A 338 -9.44 0.43 21.77
C ASN A 338 -8.88 -1.00 21.83
N VAL A 339 -7.78 -1.15 22.55
CA VAL A 339 -7.16 -2.44 22.84
C VAL A 339 -7.33 -2.77 24.30
N THR A 340 -7.77 -3.99 24.59
CA THR A 340 -7.74 -4.52 25.94
C THR A 340 -6.31 -4.93 26.26
N ILE A 341 -5.80 -4.53 27.42
CA ILE A 341 -4.45 -4.88 27.89
C ILE A 341 -4.47 -5.46 29.31
N GLY A 342 -3.46 -6.29 29.59
CA GLY A 342 -3.35 -7.06 30.82
C GLY A 342 -1.94 -7.03 31.43
N PHE A 343 -1.62 -8.07 32.21
CA PHE A 343 -0.39 -8.11 33.01
C PHE A 343 0.87 -8.05 32.14
N GLU A 344 0.90 -8.85 31.07
CA GLU A 344 2.04 -8.97 30.17
C GLU A 344 2.38 -7.65 29.50
N PHE A 345 1.38 -6.90 29.03
CA PHE A 345 1.59 -5.58 28.43
C PHE A 345 2.20 -4.61 29.42
N VAL A 346 1.61 -4.51 30.62
CA VAL A 346 2.10 -3.61 31.66
C VAL A 346 3.55 -3.92 32.01
N ALA A 347 3.87 -5.19 32.24
CA ALA A 347 5.23 -5.60 32.60
C ALA A 347 6.21 -5.39 31.44
N LEU A 348 5.83 -5.63 30.19
CA LEU A 348 6.70 -5.46 29.03
C LEU A 348 6.97 -3.97 28.75
N VAL A 349 5.95 -3.11 28.87
CA VAL A 349 6.09 -1.65 28.71
C VAL A 349 6.98 -1.03 29.80
N GLU A 350 6.97 -1.58 31.02
CA GLU A 350 7.90 -1.19 32.09
C GLU A 350 9.35 -1.59 31.81
N VAL A 351 9.58 -2.57 30.93
CA VAL A 351 10.92 -2.86 30.41
C VAL A 351 11.28 -1.87 29.32
N ASP A 352 10.47 -1.80 28.26
CA ASP A 352 10.59 -0.86 27.16
C ASP A 352 9.26 -0.82 26.37
N PRO A 353 8.59 0.35 26.23
CA PRO A 353 7.37 0.46 25.44
C PRO A 353 7.54 0.01 23.98
N ALA A 354 8.75 0.07 23.43
CA ALA A 354 9.02 -0.30 22.05
C ALA A 354 8.71 -1.77 21.73
N TYR A 355 8.76 -2.67 22.72
CA TYR A 355 8.50 -4.10 22.51
C TYR A 355 7.01 -4.46 22.42
N ALA A 356 6.12 -3.58 22.88
CA ALA A 356 4.68 -3.84 22.87
C ALA A 356 3.91 -3.06 21.80
N LEU A 357 4.54 -2.08 21.12
CA LEU A 357 3.85 -1.23 20.15
C LEU A 357 3.30 -2.03 18.95
N SER A 358 4.03 -3.03 18.47
CA SER A 358 3.59 -3.86 17.34
C SER A 358 2.25 -4.54 17.66
N THR A 359 2.13 -5.17 18.82
CA THR A 359 0.90 -5.85 19.23
C THR A 359 -0.26 -4.88 19.45
N VAL A 360 -0.01 -3.63 19.88
CA VAL A 360 -1.06 -2.61 19.92
C VAL A 360 -1.57 -2.31 18.50
N VAL A 361 -0.67 -2.21 17.52
CA VAL A 361 -1.05 -1.99 16.11
C VAL A 361 -1.80 -3.19 15.54
N HIS A 362 -1.40 -4.42 15.88
CA HIS A 362 -2.10 -5.65 15.51
C HIS A 362 -3.58 -5.58 15.88
N GLU A 363 -3.88 -5.28 17.14
CA GLU A 363 -5.24 -5.26 17.65
C GLU A 363 -6.06 -4.05 17.16
N LEU A 364 -5.45 -2.89 16.94
CA LEU A 364 -6.17 -1.68 16.49
C LEU A 364 -6.47 -1.63 14.99
N ALA A 365 -5.53 -2.10 14.18
CA ALA A 365 -5.55 -1.93 12.73
C ALA A 365 -5.88 -3.23 11.99
N GLY A 366 -5.54 -4.37 12.59
CA GLY A 366 -5.64 -5.67 11.97
C GLY A 366 -7.05 -6.24 12.01
N HIS A 367 -7.53 -6.58 13.20
CA HIS A 367 -8.85 -7.18 13.38
C HIS A 367 -10.01 -6.22 13.10
N PRO A 368 -10.09 -4.97 13.59
CA PRO A 368 -11.25 -4.10 13.36
C PRO A 368 -11.49 -3.73 11.89
N MET A 369 -10.46 -3.78 11.04
CA MET A 369 -10.62 -3.59 9.59
C MET A 369 -11.02 -4.88 8.84
N TYR A 370 -11.14 -5.98 9.57
CA TYR A 370 -11.62 -7.28 9.11
C TYR A 370 -12.94 -7.69 9.79
N ASP A 371 -13.07 -7.57 11.11
CA ASP A 371 -14.20 -7.98 11.94
C ASP A 371 -15.03 -6.78 12.41
N GLU A 372 -16.12 -6.49 11.70
CA GLU A 372 -17.16 -5.56 12.15
C GLU A 372 -18.23 -6.31 12.97
N ALA A 373 -17.86 -6.82 14.14
CA ALA A 373 -18.81 -7.51 15.01
C ALA A 373 -18.64 -7.19 16.51
N SER A 374 -19.05 -5.99 16.93
CA SER A 374 -19.57 -5.77 18.30
C SER A 374 -20.37 -4.46 18.43
N GLY A 375 -21.59 -4.47 17.90
CA GLY A 375 -22.67 -3.62 18.43
C GLY A 375 -23.11 -2.43 17.56
N ALA A 376 -24.18 -2.67 16.80
CA ALA A 376 -25.06 -1.71 16.13
C ALA A 376 -24.68 -1.21 14.71
N SER A 377 -25.14 -2.03 13.76
CA SER A 377 -25.86 -1.68 12.52
C SER A 377 -25.06 -1.65 11.20
N THR A 378 -25.42 -2.63 10.36
CA THR A 378 -25.26 -2.75 8.89
C THR A 378 -24.06 -3.47 8.25
N TYR A 379 -23.10 -4.04 8.97
CA TYR A 379 -21.96 -4.65 8.26
C TYR A 379 -21.37 -5.92 8.88
N SER A 380 -21.81 -7.08 8.38
CA SER A 380 -21.13 -8.37 8.45
C SER A 380 -20.12 -8.54 7.29
N ALA A 381 -19.37 -7.49 6.95
CA ALA A 381 -19.19 -7.12 5.54
C ALA A 381 -17.84 -7.40 4.86
N ASN A 382 -16.90 -8.13 5.45
CA ASN A 382 -15.74 -8.61 4.69
C ASN A 382 -16.14 -9.84 3.82
N TYR A 383 -15.45 -10.04 2.69
CA TYR A 383 -15.80 -11.07 1.71
C TYR A 383 -15.82 -12.49 2.30
N ALA A 384 -14.84 -12.80 3.15
CA ALA A 384 -14.73 -14.12 3.74
C ALA A 384 -15.80 -14.37 4.82
N ALA A 385 -16.21 -13.36 5.58
CA ALA A 385 -17.34 -13.41 6.52
C ALA A 385 -18.67 -13.62 5.79
N LYS A 386 -18.84 -13.01 4.60
CA LYS A 386 -19.97 -13.30 3.71
C LYS A 386 -19.97 -14.75 3.25
N LEU A 387 -18.83 -15.28 2.81
CA LEU A 387 -18.69 -16.68 2.41
C LEU A 387 -18.97 -17.63 3.59
N TYR A 388 -18.47 -17.30 4.77
CA TYR A 388 -18.73 -18.04 6.00
C TYR A 388 -20.21 -18.03 6.37
N SER A 389 -20.86 -16.86 6.39
CA SER A 389 -22.30 -16.75 6.70
C SER A 389 -23.14 -17.60 5.75
N ALA A 390 -22.81 -17.57 4.44
CA ALA A 390 -23.47 -18.40 3.44
C ALA A 390 -23.17 -19.90 3.61
N ALA A 391 -21.99 -20.25 4.11
CA ALA A 391 -21.60 -21.63 4.41
C ALA A 391 -22.29 -22.16 5.67
N ALA A 392 -22.27 -21.39 6.76
CA ALA A 392 -22.88 -21.73 8.04
C ALA A 392 -24.40 -21.95 7.91
N ALA A 393 -25.09 -21.18 7.06
CA ALA A 393 -26.50 -21.41 6.74
C ALA A 393 -26.79 -22.80 6.13
N GLN A 394 -25.77 -23.47 5.58
CA GLN A 394 -25.85 -24.82 5.02
C GLN A 394 -25.45 -25.91 6.04
N VAL A 395 -25.05 -25.53 7.26
CA VAL A 395 -24.58 -26.45 8.33
C VAL A 395 -25.26 -26.13 9.68
N PRO A 396 -26.54 -26.52 9.88
CA PRO A 396 -27.34 -26.09 11.03
C PRO A 396 -26.85 -26.53 12.42
N SER A 397 -25.93 -27.50 12.48
CA SER A 397 -25.40 -28.09 13.73
C SER A 397 -24.08 -27.48 14.19
N VAL A 398 -23.50 -26.55 13.44
CA VAL A 398 -22.24 -25.90 13.82
C VAL A 398 -22.58 -24.79 14.81
N ALA A 399 -22.46 -25.12 16.09
CA ALA A 399 -22.24 -24.09 17.10
C ALA A 399 -20.84 -23.56 16.84
N ASP A 400 -20.74 -22.35 16.31
CA ASP A 400 -19.47 -21.65 16.13
C ASP A 400 -18.84 -21.49 17.52
N PRO A 401 -17.83 -22.31 17.91
CA PRO A 401 -17.45 -22.38 19.31
C PRO A 401 -16.82 -21.06 19.72
N HIS A 402 -16.00 -20.44 18.86
CA HIS A 402 -15.29 -19.17 19.09
C HIS A 402 -14.79 -18.48 17.77
N GLY A 403 -15.53 -18.56 16.67
CA GLY A 403 -15.48 -17.63 15.53
C GLY A 403 -14.67 -18.00 14.27
N ASN A 404 -13.64 -18.85 14.34
CA ASN A 404 -12.40 -18.46 13.62
C ASN A 404 -11.56 -19.56 12.94
N GLU A 405 -12.16 -20.58 12.30
CA GLU A 405 -11.46 -21.37 11.27
C GLU A 405 -12.08 -21.14 9.89
N THR A 406 -11.93 -19.92 9.40
CA THR A 406 -12.45 -19.49 8.11
C THR A 406 -11.32 -18.83 7.33
N PHE A 407 -11.47 -18.76 6.01
CA PHE A 407 -10.57 -17.96 5.18
C PHE A 407 -10.38 -16.55 5.73
N GLY A 408 -11.43 -15.96 6.30
CA GLY A 408 -11.43 -14.58 6.77
C GLY A 408 -10.64 -14.36 8.03
N TYR A 409 -10.63 -15.32 8.94
CA TYR A 409 -9.86 -15.22 10.18
C TYR A 409 -8.36 -15.31 9.92
N TRP A 410 -7.90 -16.32 9.16
CA TRP A 410 -6.48 -16.44 8.86
C TRP A 410 -5.96 -15.27 8.01
N GLN A 411 -6.79 -14.75 7.11
CA GLN A 411 -6.48 -13.52 6.37
C GLN A 411 -6.44 -12.28 7.29
N SER A 412 -7.35 -12.16 8.25
CA SER A 412 -7.33 -11.04 9.19
C SER A 412 -6.08 -11.07 10.05
N GLU A 413 -5.72 -12.25 10.57
CA GLU A 413 -4.51 -12.45 11.35
C GLU A 413 -3.24 -12.09 10.57
N ILE A 414 -3.10 -12.61 9.33
CA ILE A 414 -1.97 -12.24 8.47
C ILE A 414 -1.94 -10.73 8.23
N TYR A 415 -3.10 -10.11 7.99
CA TYR A 415 -3.16 -8.68 7.77
C TYR A 415 -2.73 -7.87 9.01
N SER A 416 -3.16 -8.29 10.20
CA SER A 416 -2.73 -7.73 11.49
C SER A 416 -1.21 -7.82 11.64
N LEU A 417 -0.64 -9.01 11.40
CA LEU A 417 0.81 -9.27 11.45
C LEU A 417 1.59 -8.39 10.45
N LEU A 418 1.05 -8.21 9.24
CA LEU A 418 1.62 -7.31 8.24
C LEU A 418 1.58 -5.84 8.67
N LYS A 419 0.53 -5.40 9.38
CA LYS A 419 0.42 -4.03 9.89
C LYS A 419 1.42 -3.74 11.01
N GLU A 420 1.79 -4.75 11.80
CA GLU A 420 2.67 -4.55 12.95
C GLU A 420 4.17 -4.66 12.64
N ILE A 421 4.54 -5.29 11.53
CA ILE A 421 5.92 -5.41 11.02
C ILE A 421 6.77 -4.12 11.11
N PRO A 422 6.26 -2.93 10.73
CA PRO A 422 7.01 -1.66 10.80
C PRO A 422 7.31 -1.17 12.22
N TYR A 423 6.53 -1.63 13.20
CA TYR A 423 6.57 -1.17 14.58
C TYR A 423 7.26 -2.20 15.50
N TRP A 424 7.48 -3.40 15.00
CA TRP A 424 8.12 -4.48 15.74
C TRP A 424 9.58 -4.17 16.10
N ARG A 425 9.95 -4.56 17.32
CA ARG A 425 11.30 -4.44 17.86
C ARG A 425 11.70 -5.72 18.58
N ALA A 426 12.84 -6.28 18.18
CA ALA A 426 13.46 -7.39 18.90
C ALA A 426 13.83 -6.96 20.32
N VAL A 427 13.56 -7.84 21.30
CA VAL A 427 14.00 -7.63 22.68
C VAL A 427 15.53 -7.63 22.73
N LEU A 428 16.09 -6.55 23.28
CA LEU A 428 17.54 -6.43 23.44
C LEU A 428 18.08 -7.55 24.33
N PRO A 429 19.28 -8.10 24.06
CA PRO A 429 19.88 -9.15 24.88
C PRO A 429 19.96 -8.80 26.38
N ALA A 430 20.21 -7.52 26.70
CA ALA A 430 20.24 -7.03 28.08
C ALA A 430 18.88 -7.12 28.78
N HIS A 431 17.78 -7.14 28.04
CA HIS A 431 16.41 -7.21 28.57
C HIS A 431 15.83 -8.63 28.47
N ALA A 432 16.34 -9.48 27.58
CA ALA A 432 15.80 -10.81 27.30
C ALA A 432 15.62 -11.70 28.54
N ALA A 433 16.62 -11.72 29.43
CA ALA A 433 16.59 -12.50 30.67
C ALA A 433 15.92 -11.77 31.85
N LYS A 434 15.46 -10.52 31.66
CA LYS A 434 14.79 -9.76 32.72
C LYS A 434 13.47 -10.45 33.05
N ARG A 435 13.37 -10.91 34.30
CA ARG A 435 12.12 -11.45 34.84
C ARG A 435 11.06 -10.35 34.85
N LEU A 436 9.89 -10.68 34.32
CA LEU A 436 8.73 -9.82 34.40
C LEU A 436 8.07 -10.02 35.77
N ASP A 437 7.74 -8.92 36.42
CA ASP A 437 6.99 -8.95 37.67
C ASP A 437 5.51 -9.18 37.32
N LEU A 438 5.13 -10.45 37.14
CA LEU A 438 3.78 -10.92 36.84
C LEU A 438 3.28 -11.81 37.99
N PRO A 439 1.97 -11.87 38.27
CA PRO A 439 1.43 -12.89 39.14
C PRO A 439 1.56 -14.28 38.50
N GLY A 440 1.93 -15.29 39.30
CA GLY A 440 2.03 -16.68 38.85
C GLY A 440 3.43 -17.08 38.35
N PRO A 441 3.52 -17.94 37.31
CA PRO A 441 4.80 -18.51 36.86
C PRO A 441 5.76 -17.43 36.34
N ALA A 442 7.05 -17.71 36.45
CA ALA A 442 8.07 -16.75 36.01
C ALA A 442 8.12 -16.66 34.48
N THR A 443 7.83 -15.46 33.96
CA THR A 443 7.98 -15.10 32.54
C THR A 443 9.13 -14.11 32.37
N THR A 444 9.78 -14.10 31.21
CA THR A 444 10.83 -13.15 30.84
C THR A 444 10.38 -12.28 29.66
N ALA A 445 11.04 -11.13 29.46
CA ALA A 445 10.73 -10.27 28.31
C ALA A 445 10.84 -11.01 26.97
N ALA A 446 11.82 -11.91 26.83
CA ALA A 446 11.98 -12.72 25.62
C ALA A 446 10.85 -13.73 25.41
N ALA A 447 10.26 -14.28 26.48
CA ALA A 447 9.15 -15.23 26.38
C ALA A 447 7.82 -14.56 26.01
N THR A 448 7.73 -13.23 26.14
CA THR A 448 6.53 -12.45 25.80
C THR A 448 6.62 -11.79 24.42
N ALA A 449 7.83 -11.66 23.87
CA ALA A 449 8.03 -11.10 22.54
C ALA A 449 7.96 -12.20 21.46
N TYR A 450 7.31 -11.88 20.35
CA TYR A 450 7.30 -12.70 19.13
C TYR A 450 7.70 -11.83 17.94
N ASP A 451 8.15 -12.41 16.81
CA ASP A 451 8.36 -11.68 15.55
C ASP A 451 7.18 -11.94 14.62
N PRO A 452 6.43 -10.92 14.15
CA PRO A 452 5.31 -11.15 13.23
C PRO A 452 5.71 -11.93 11.98
N ARG A 453 6.96 -11.80 11.55
CA ARG A 453 7.48 -12.51 10.37
C ARG A 453 7.57 -14.01 10.58
N SER A 454 7.74 -14.48 11.82
CA SER A 454 7.79 -15.92 12.11
C SER A 454 6.39 -16.56 12.11
N GLU A 455 5.35 -15.78 12.38
CA GLU A 455 3.98 -16.29 12.51
C GLU A 455 3.27 -16.43 11.16
N ILE A 456 3.44 -15.45 10.26
CA ILE A 456 2.76 -15.42 8.95
C ILE A 456 2.96 -16.72 8.13
N PRO A 457 4.18 -17.32 8.03
CA PRO A 457 4.37 -18.56 7.29
C PRO A 457 3.51 -19.71 7.83
N GLY A 458 3.36 -19.83 9.15
CA GLY A 458 2.55 -20.87 9.78
C GLY A 458 1.07 -20.71 9.44
N VAL A 459 0.55 -19.48 9.50
CA VAL A 459 -0.84 -19.19 9.12
C VAL A 459 -1.09 -19.46 7.63
N LEU A 460 -0.17 -19.07 6.75
CA LEU A 460 -0.28 -19.38 5.31
C LEU A 460 -0.17 -20.87 5.01
N GLN A 461 0.67 -21.61 5.74
CA GLN A 461 0.75 -23.07 5.62
C GLN A 461 -0.58 -23.72 6.02
N SER A 462 -1.20 -23.26 7.11
CA SER A 462 -2.55 -23.69 7.50
C SER A 462 -3.58 -23.41 6.41
N ILE A 463 -3.56 -22.23 5.77
CA ILE A 463 -4.43 -21.95 4.61
C ILE A 463 -4.15 -22.94 3.46
N ARG A 464 -2.88 -23.17 3.13
CA ARG A 464 -2.48 -24.03 2.00
C ARG A 464 -2.88 -25.49 2.20
N ASP A 465 -2.69 -26.01 3.40
CA ASP A 465 -2.77 -27.45 3.67
C ASP A 465 -4.20 -27.91 3.97
N ASN A 466 -5.08 -26.99 4.37
CA ASN A 466 -6.47 -27.31 4.76
C ASN A 466 -7.50 -27.17 3.62
N TRP A 467 -7.12 -26.63 2.46
CA TRP A 467 -8.08 -26.20 1.43
C TRP A 467 -7.69 -26.63 0.01
N GLU A 468 -8.66 -26.63 -0.92
CA GLU A 468 -8.44 -26.95 -2.33
C GLU A 468 -7.40 -25.98 -2.95
N PRO A 469 -6.33 -26.46 -3.63
CA PRO A 469 -5.27 -25.58 -4.14
C PRO A 469 -5.73 -24.43 -5.04
N SER A 470 -6.70 -24.68 -5.94
CA SER A 470 -7.24 -23.65 -6.84
C SER A 470 -7.93 -22.52 -6.09
N LEU A 471 -8.60 -22.86 -4.97
CA LEU A 471 -9.28 -21.93 -4.09
C LEU A 471 -8.28 -21.14 -3.25
N VAL A 472 -7.27 -21.82 -2.69
CA VAL A 472 -6.18 -21.18 -1.95
C VAL A 472 -5.47 -20.14 -2.81
N ASN A 473 -5.05 -20.51 -4.02
CA ASN A 473 -4.36 -19.59 -4.92
C ASN A 473 -5.21 -18.34 -5.21
N GLY A 474 -6.52 -18.52 -5.43
CA GLY A 474 -7.43 -17.40 -5.66
C GLY A 474 -7.63 -16.50 -4.43
N LEU A 475 -7.83 -17.08 -3.25
CA LEU A 475 -8.04 -16.33 -2.02
C LEU A 475 -6.79 -15.58 -1.58
N VAL A 476 -5.63 -16.24 -1.62
CA VAL A 476 -4.35 -15.60 -1.26
C VAL A 476 -3.97 -14.54 -2.29
N ARG A 477 -4.29 -14.74 -3.58
CA ARG A 477 -4.12 -13.68 -4.61
C ARG A 477 -5.04 -12.49 -4.35
N GLY A 478 -6.33 -12.73 -4.10
CA GLY A 478 -7.29 -11.66 -3.79
C GLY A 478 -6.83 -10.85 -2.59
N PHE A 479 -6.44 -11.55 -1.52
CA PHE A 479 -5.85 -10.96 -0.32
C PHE A 479 -4.57 -10.17 -0.63
N TYR A 480 -3.63 -10.74 -1.38
CA TYR A 480 -2.42 -10.06 -1.84
C TYR A 480 -2.75 -8.76 -2.57
N GLN A 481 -3.71 -8.79 -3.51
CA GLN A 481 -4.11 -7.62 -4.27
C GLN A 481 -4.75 -6.56 -3.36
N ARG A 482 -5.53 -6.95 -2.34
CA ARG A 482 -5.97 -6.02 -1.30
C ARG A 482 -4.80 -5.39 -0.54
N VAL A 483 -3.88 -6.22 -0.02
CA VAL A 483 -2.71 -5.78 0.74
C VAL A 483 -1.81 -4.85 -0.08
N ALA A 484 -1.53 -5.19 -1.34
CA ALA A 484 -0.65 -4.44 -2.24
C ALA A 484 -1.26 -3.12 -2.75
N ASN A 485 -2.59 -2.96 -2.64
CA ASN A 485 -3.30 -1.75 -3.02
C ASN A 485 -3.78 -0.92 -1.81
N ASP A 486 -3.62 -1.42 -0.58
CA ASP A 486 -3.99 -0.72 0.63
C ASP A 486 -3.05 0.46 0.89
N PRO A 487 -3.53 1.72 0.83
CA PRO A 487 -2.69 2.90 1.05
C PRO A 487 -2.13 3.02 2.47
N SER A 488 -2.71 2.30 3.42
CA SER A 488 -2.23 2.23 4.80
C SER A 488 -1.25 1.10 5.06
N MET A 489 -1.00 0.22 4.07
CA MET A 489 -0.02 -0.85 4.19
C MET A 489 1.37 -0.35 3.79
N ARG A 490 2.38 -0.60 4.63
CA ARG A 490 3.76 -0.21 4.30
C ARG A 490 4.35 -1.14 3.26
N ARG A 491 5.17 -0.58 2.36
CA ARG A 491 5.81 -1.34 1.28
C ARG A 491 6.66 -2.50 1.79
N GLU A 492 7.35 -2.31 2.91
CA GLU A 492 8.15 -3.36 3.56
C GLU A 492 7.29 -4.57 3.94
N SER A 493 6.09 -4.35 4.49
CA SER A 493 5.15 -5.42 4.81
C SER A 493 4.66 -6.14 3.55
N VAL A 494 4.36 -5.41 2.47
CA VAL A 494 3.97 -6.03 1.19
C VAL A 494 5.09 -6.90 0.63
N THR A 495 6.33 -6.39 0.62
CA THR A 495 7.50 -7.16 0.17
C THR A 495 7.76 -8.38 1.05
N GLU A 496 7.58 -8.26 2.36
CA GLU A 496 7.69 -9.39 3.27
C GLU A 496 6.63 -10.46 2.97
N PHE A 497 5.39 -10.05 2.74
CA PHE A 497 4.34 -10.98 2.32
C PHE A 497 4.66 -11.68 1.00
N GLU A 498 5.19 -10.97 0.00
CA GLU A 498 5.64 -11.57 -1.26
C GLU A 498 6.75 -12.62 -1.05
N ASN A 499 7.70 -12.35 -0.15
CA ASN A 499 8.78 -13.28 0.18
C ASN A 499 8.23 -14.54 0.86
N ILE A 500 7.34 -14.36 1.84
CA ILE A 500 6.73 -15.49 2.57
C ILE A 500 5.86 -16.32 1.64
N VAL A 501 5.10 -15.72 0.72
CA VAL A 501 4.35 -16.47 -0.31
C VAL A 501 5.30 -17.35 -1.14
N ARG A 502 6.47 -16.84 -1.54
CA ARG A 502 7.47 -17.64 -2.28
C ARG A 502 8.11 -18.75 -1.44
N GLN A 503 8.17 -18.57 -0.12
CA GLN A 503 8.65 -19.58 0.82
C GLN A 503 7.62 -20.69 1.05
N VAL A 504 6.34 -20.33 1.17
CA VAL A 504 5.26 -21.26 1.55
C VAL A 504 4.68 -21.98 0.34
N PHE A 505 4.57 -21.33 -0.81
CA PHE A 505 3.89 -21.92 -1.98
C PHE A 505 4.88 -22.49 -3.00
N PRO A 506 4.52 -23.58 -3.71
CA PRO A 506 5.27 -24.01 -4.89
C PRO A 506 5.46 -22.85 -5.87
N ALA A 507 6.59 -22.83 -6.59
CA ALA A 507 6.97 -21.70 -7.44
C ALA A 507 5.88 -21.31 -8.49
N ALA A 508 5.17 -22.29 -9.04
CA ALA A 508 4.07 -22.06 -9.97
C ALA A 508 2.87 -21.36 -9.29
N ASP A 509 2.50 -21.81 -8.09
CA ASP A 509 1.41 -21.24 -7.31
C ASP A 509 1.75 -19.84 -6.80
N ALA A 510 2.98 -19.64 -6.30
CA ALA A 510 3.47 -18.33 -5.89
C ALA A 510 3.46 -17.33 -7.06
N ALA A 511 3.78 -17.77 -8.28
CA ALA A 511 3.69 -16.92 -9.47
C ALA A 511 2.25 -16.54 -9.82
N VAL A 512 1.27 -17.44 -9.60
CA VAL A 512 -0.16 -17.14 -9.76
C VAL A 512 -0.65 -16.18 -8.67
N ILE A 513 -0.21 -16.37 -7.43
CA ILE A 513 -0.61 -15.54 -6.29
C ILE A 513 -0.07 -14.10 -6.44
N LEU A 514 1.19 -13.93 -6.85
CA LEU A 514 1.88 -12.64 -6.85
C LEU A 514 1.80 -11.84 -8.16
N LYS A 515 1.12 -12.38 -9.18
CA LYS A 515 0.86 -11.68 -10.45
C LYS A 515 -0.25 -10.63 -10.30
#